data_AF-X1G5X5-F1
#
_entry.id   AF-X1G5X5-F1
#
_cell.length_a   1.000
_cell.length_b   1.000
_cell.length_c   1.000
_cell.angle_alpha   90.00
_cell.angle_beta   90.00
_cell.angle_gamma   90.00
#
_symmetry.space_group_name_H-M   'P 1'
#
loop_
_entity.id
_entity.type
_entity.pdbx_description
1 polymer ?
#
loop_
_entity_poly.entity_id
_entity_poly.type
_entity_poly.pdbx_seq_one_letter_code
_entity_poly.pdbx_strand_id
1 'polypeptide(L)'
;MIDVNRQGDVWVVAEQNDGQLHDIGLELLSKGRELAEALGVRLTAVVMGSDVGRHAERLIHHGADRVVAAENALLAHYQTNPYAKVLCRLIEEHKPQVVIYGATPLGRDLAPRVASALRAGLTAD
;
A
#
# COMPACT_ATOMS: atom_id res chain seq x y z
N MET A 1 16.54 10.35 3.12
CA MET A 1 15.83 9.67 4.22
C MET A 1 14.51 10.38 4.27
N ILE A 2 13.43 9.64 4.12
CA ILE A 2 12.11 10.25 4.19
C ILE A 2 11.90 10.89 5.57
N ASP A 3 11.27 12.08 5.59
CA ASP A 3 10.96 12.77 6.83
C ASP A 3 9.91 11.99 7.63
N VAL A 4 10.09 11.90 8.94
CA VAL A 4 9.13 11.24 9.84
C VAL A 4 7.89 12.13 9.99
N ASN A 5 6.73 11.61 9.60
CA ASN A 5 5.43 12.27 9.80
C ASN A 5 4.57 11.46 10.80
N ARG A 6 4.51 11.86 12.07
CA ARG A 6 3.72 11.14 13.11
C ARG A 6 2.21 11.33 12.99
N GLN A 7 1.75 12.18 12.08
CA GLN A 7 0.34 12.40 11.79
C GLN A 7 -0.07 11.77 10.44
N GLY A 8 0.87 11.08 9.78
CA GLY A 8 0.61 10.41 8.50
C GLY A 8 -0.32 9.21 8.67
N ASP A 9 -1.02 8.83 7.62
CA ASP A 9 -1.92 7.68 7.66
C ASP A 9 -1.12 6.36 7.79
N VAL A 10 -1.80 5.29 8.25
CA VAL A 10 -1.33 3.91 8.10
C VAL A 10 -1.76 3.43 6.72
N TRP A 11 -0.82 2.91 5.93
CA TRP A 11 -1.09 2.43 4.58
C TRP A 11 -1.04 0.91 4.51
N VAL A 12 -1.96 0.30 3.76
CA VAL A 12 -1.92 -1.11 3.35
C VAL A 12 -1.82 -1.15 1.83
N VAL A 13 -0.81 -1.84 1.30
CA VAL A 13 -0.71 -2.09 -0.14
C VAL A 13 -1.60 -3.29 -0.48
N ALA A 14 -2.72 -3.01 -1.13
CA ALA A 14 -3.66 -4.01 -1.62
C ALA A 14 -3.16 -4.55 -2.96
N GLU A 15 -2.63 -5.77 -2.93
CA GLU A 15 -2.10 -6.47 -4.10
C GLU A 15 -3.22 -6.89 -5.05
N GLN A 16 -2.93 -6.85 -6.35
CA GLN A 16 -3.81 -7.34 -7.39
C GLN A 16 -3.05 -8.28 -8.32
N ASN A 17 -3.74 -9.30 -8.84
CA ASN A 17 -3.27 -10.10 -9.96
C ASN A 17 -4.38 -10.17 -11.02
N ASP A 18 -4.03 -9.85 -12.27
CA ASP A 18 -4.97 -9.82 -13.41
C ASP A 18 -6.26 -9.04 -13.13
N GLY A 19 -6.11 -7.91 -12.43
CA GLY A 19 -7.19 -7.02 -12.04
C GLY A 19 -8.04 -7.52 -10.88
N GLN A 20 -7.69 -8.63 -10.22
CA GLN A 20 -8.38 -9.16 -9.04
C GLN A 20 -7.58 -8.89 -7.78
N LEU A 21 -8.24 -8.41 -6.73
CA LEU A 21 -7.59 -8.23 -5.43
C LEU A 21 -7.20 -9.57 -4.82
N HIS A 22 -6.01 -9.62 -4.23
CA HIS A 22 -5.59 -10.72 -3.38
C HIS A 22 -6.16 -10.54 -1.96
N ASP A 23 -6.65 -11.62 -1.35
CA ASP A 23 -7.33 -11.55 -0.05
C ASP A 23 -6.43 -11.05 1.08
N ILE A 24 -5.11 -11.30 1.00
CA ILE A 24 -4.11 -10.76 1.94
C ILE A 24 -4.23 -9.24 2.15
N GLY A 25 -4.56 -8.47 1.12
CA GLY A 25 -4.75 -7.03 1.27
C GLY A 25 -5.93 -6.70 2.17
N LEU A 26 -7.00 -7.50 2.11
CA LEU A 26 -8.20 -7.36 2.94
C LEU A 26 -7.95 -7.81 4.38
N GLU A 27 -7.20 -8.90 4.55
CA GLU A 27 -6.76 -9.37 5.86
C GLU A 27 -5.89 -8.32 6.56
N LEU A 28 -4.95 -7.71 5.83
CA LEU A 28 -4.09 -6.65 6.32
C LEU A 28 -4.85 -5.36 6.64
N LEU A 29 -5.96 -5.05 5.97
CA LEU A 29 -6.81 -3.93 6.37
C LEU A 29 -7.37 -4.12 7.79
N SER A 30 -7.72 -5.35 8.18
CA SER A 30 -8.17 -5.64 9.55
C SER A 30 -7.10 -5.28 10.59
N LYS A 31 -5.86 -5.76 10.40
CA LYS A 31 -4.74 -5.41 11.31
C LYS A 31 -4.32 -3.95 11.20
N GLY A 32 -4.37 -3.38 10.00
CA GLY A 32 -4.10 -1.98 9.74
C GLY A 32 -5.09 -1.06 10.45
N ARG A 33 -6.37 -1.47 10.58
CA ARG A 33 -7.40 -0.72 11.30
C ARG A 33 -7.09 -0.61 12.78
N GLU A 34 -6.73 -1.73 13.43
CA GLU A 34 -6.30 -1.73 14.83
C GLU A 34 -5.11 -0.79 15.05
N LEU A 35 -4.12 -0.84 14.16
CA LEU A 35 -2.95 0.04 14.25
C LEU A 35 -3.30 1.51 14.03
N ALA A 36 -4.13 1.81 13.03
CA ALA A 36 -4.56 3.16 12.73
C ALA A 36 -5.38 3.77 13.89
N GLU A 37 -6.24 2.98 14.54
CA GLU A 37 -6.95 3.39 15.76
C GLU A 37 -5.99 3.68 16.92
N ALA A 38 -5.04 2.78 17.19
CA ALA A 38 -4.05 2.97 18.25
C ALA A 38 -3.20 4.23 18.06
N LEU A 39 -2.96 4.63 16.81
CA LEU A 39 -2.21 5.83 16.44
C LEU A 39 -3.09 7.08 16.28
N GLY A 40 -4.42 6.94 16.29
CA GLY A 40 -5.37 8.04 16.08
C GLY A 40 -5.30 8.65 14.68
N VAL A 41 -4.98 7.85 13.65
CA VAL A 41 -4.88 8.28 12.25
C VAL A 41 -5.79 7.46 11.33
N ARG A 42 -5.85 7.82 10.05
CA ARG A 42 -6.65 7.08 9.08
C ARG A 42 -5.93 5.84 8.57
N LEU A 43 -6.72 4.85 8.16
CA LEU A 43 -6.27 3.72 7.35
C LEU A 43 -6.47 4.03 5.87
N THR A 44 -5.42 3.95 5.07
CA THR A 44 -5.48 4.11 3.61
C THR A 44 -5.12 2.79 2.92
N ALA A 45 -5.98 2.32 2.03
CA ALA A 45 -5.63 1.25 1.09
C ALA A 45 -4.98 1.85 -0.16
N VAL A 46 -3.86 1.29 -0.61
CA VAL A 46 -3.21 1.64 -1.88
C VAL A 46 -3.33 0.47 -2.83
N VAL A 47 -3.96 0.67 -3.99
CA VAL A 47 -4.06 -0.35 -5.05
C VAL A 47 -3.47 0.20 -6.33
N MET A 48 -2.64 -0.60 -7.00
CA MET A 48 -1.94 -0.22 -8.23
C MET A 48 -2.24 -1.24 -9.32
N GLY A 49 -2.68 -0.77 -10.49
CA GLY A 49 -3.00 -1.65 -11.60
C GLY A 49 -3.64 -0.93 -12.78
N SER A 50 -4.33 -1.68 -13.63
CA SER A 50 -5.21 -1.12 -14.66
C SER A 50 -6.66 -1.38 -14.26
N ASP A 51 -7.51 -0.35 -14.30
CA ASP A 51 -8.92 -0.42 -13.90
C ASP A 51 -9.10 -1.01 -12.48
N VAL A 52 -8.29 -0.53 -11.54
CA VAL A 52 -8.30 -0.99 -10.13
C VAL A 52 -9.15 -0.09 -9.22
N GLY A 53 -9.57 1.08 -9.71
CA GLY A 53 -10.51 1.97 -9.01
C GLY A 53 -11.83 1.28 -8.67
N ARG A 54 -12.24 0.28 -9.48
CA ARG A 54 -13.41 -0.57 -9.22
C ARG A 54 -13.38 -1.31 -7.87
N HIS A 55 -12.20 -1.47 -7.27
CA HIS A 55 -12.04 -2.14 -5.98
C HIS A 55 -12.20 -1.21 -4.77
N ALA A 56 -12.35 0.11 -5.00
CA ALA A 56 -12.37 1.09 -3.92
C ALA A 56 -13.49 0.81 -2.90
N GLU A 57 -14.71 0.52 -3.37
CA GLU A 57 -15.83 0.21 -2.50
C GLU A 57 -15.57 -1.02 -1.63
N ARG A 58 -15.01 -2.09 -2.21
CA ARG A 58 -14.64 -3.31 -1.47
C ARG A 58 -13.61 -2.99 -0.39
N LEU A 59 -12.56 -2.23 -0.72
CA LEU A 59 -11.51 -1.87 0.24
C LEU A 59 -12.05 -1.00 1.40
N ILE A 60 -13.00 -0.09 1.12
CA ILE A 60 -13.68 0.70 2.15
C ILE A 60 -14.52 -0.20 3.06
N HIS A 61 -15.30 -1.13 2.51
CA HIS A 61 -16.08 -2.09 3.29
C HIS A 61 -15.22 -2.98 4.21
N HIS A 62 -13.95 -3.19 3.84
CA HIS A 62 -12.98 -3.94 4.65
C HIS A 62 -12.18 -3.06 5.63
N GLY A 63 -12.57 -1.79 5.83
CA GLY A 63 -12.10 -0.95 6.93
C GLY A 63 -11.19 0.22 6.53
N ALA A 64 -10.88 0.39 5.24
CA ALA A 64 -10.13 1.56 4.78
C ALA A 64 -10.97 2.84 4.89
N ASP A 65 -10.42 3.89 5.49
CA ASP A 65 -11.04 5.22 5.51
C ASP A 65 -10.88 5.94 4.15
N ARG A 66 -9.81 5.59 3.43
CA ARG A 66 -9.44 6.17 2.14
C ARG A 66 -8.86 5.10 1.22
N VAL A 67 -9.09 5.23 -0.08
CA VAL A 67 -8.44 4.42 -1.12
C VAL A 67 -7.65 5.32 -2.05
N VAL A 68 -6.40 4.95 -2.32
CA VAL A 68 -5.55 5.51 -3.37
C VAL A 68 -5.42 4.48 -4.47
N ALA A 69 -6.07 4.73 -5.60
CA ALA A 69 -5.95 3.91 -6.80
C ALA A 69 -4.96 4.57 -7.77
N ALA A 70 -3.83 3.91 -8.03
CA ALA A 70 -2.90 4.34 -9.06
C ALA A 70 -3.12 3.51 -10.33
N GLU A 71 -3.69 4.15 -11.35
CA GLU A 71 -4.14 3.47 -12.56
C GLU A 71 -3.25 3.76 -13.76
N ASN A 72 -2.73 2.70 -14.37
CA ASN A 72 -2.01 2.78 -15.64
C ASN A 72 -1.97 1.40 -16.31
N ALA A 73 -2.06 1.34 -17.64
CA ALA A 73 -1.91 0.10 -18.39
C ALA A 73 -0.55 -0.60 -18.13
N LEU A 74 0.51 0.17 -17.86
CA LEU A 74 1.84 -0.37 -17.48
C LEU A 74 1.87 -1.03 -16.09
N LEU A 75 0.81 -0.87 -15.29
CA LEU A 75 0.66 -1.52 -14.00
C LEU A 75 -0.28 -2.73 -14.07
N ALA A 76 -0.84 -3.08 -15.24
CA ALA A 76 -1.79 -4.19 -15.37
C ALA A 76 -1.22 -5.51 -14.80
N HIS A 77 0.07 -5.76 -15.01
CA HIS A 77 0.81 -6.86 -14.42
C HIS A 77 1.93 -6.32 -13.53
N TYR A 78 2.21 -7.04 -12.45
CA TYR A 78 3.27 -6.66 -11.55
C TYR A 78 4.64 -6.62 -12.25
N GLN A 79 5.31 -5.49 -12.10
CA GLN A 79 6.72 -5.31 -12.42
C GLN A 79 7.34 -4.43 -11.34
N THR A 80 8.46 -4.87 -10.78
CA THR A 80 9.10 -4.25 -9.61
C THR A 80 9.36 -2.75 -9.81
N ASN A 81 9.95 -2.37 -10.95
CA ASN A 81 10.36 -0.98 -11.19
C ASN A 81 9.18 -0.01 -11.35
N PRO A 82 8.16 -0.28 -12.21
CA PRO A 82 6.96 0.55 -12.28
C PRO A 82 6.24 0.70 -10.94
N TYR A 83 6.01 -0.41 -10.22
CA TYR A 83 5.31 -0.41 -8.94
C TYR A 83 6.10 0.38 -7.88
N ALA A 84 7.41 0.12 -7.74
CA ALA A 84 8.24 0.84 -6.79
C ALA A 84 8.30 2.34 -7.10
N LYS A 85 8.42 2.73 -8.38
CA LYS A 85 8.45 4.15 -8.78
C LYS A 85 7.16 4.88 -8.39
N VAL A 86 6.00 4.26 -8.65
CA VAL A 86 4.70 4.84 -8.30
C VAL A 86 4.54 4.90 -6.78
N LEU A 87 4.82 3.82 -6.07
CA LEU A 87 4.65 3.78 -4.62
C LEU A 87 5.60 4.73 -3.89
N CYS A 88 6.87 4.83 -4.30
CA CYS A 88 7.80 5.82 -3.76
C CYS A 88 7.27 7.24 -3.94
N ARG A 89 6.80 7.59 -5.14
CA ARG A 89 6.24 8.93 -5.41
C ARG A 89 5.02 9.21 -4.52
N LEU A 90 4.11 8.23 -4.39
CA LEU A 90 2.93 8.37 -3.54
C LEU A 90 3.32 8.57 -2.07
N ILE A 91 4.31 7.83 -1.58
CA ILE A 91 4.82 7.94 -0.21
C ILE A 91 5.51 9.30 0.01
N GLU A 92 6.30 9.79 -0.92
CA GLU A 92 6.94 11.11 -0.83
C GLU A 92 5.90 12.25 -0.80
N GLU A 93 4.84 12.13 -1.58
CA GLU A 93 3.76 13.12 -1.69
C GLU A 93 2.85 13.13 -0.45
N HIS A 94 2.44 11.96 0.02
CA HIS A 94 1.44 11.83 1.09
C HIS A 94 2.04 11.62 2.48
N LYS A 95 3.34 11.27 2.55
CA LYS A 95 4.11 11.06 3.78
C LYS A 95 3.36 10.19 4.82
N PRO A 96 2.96 8.94 4.49
CA PRO A 96 2.40 8.02 5.47
C PRO A 96 3.42 7.71 6.58
N GLN A 97 2.90 7.33 7.75
CA GLN A 97 3.77 7.01 8.89
C GLN A 97 4.13 5.53 8.97
N VAL A 98 3.28 4.66 8.42
CA VAL A 98 3.49 3.21 8.32
C VAL A 98 2.97 2.74 6.97
N VAL A 99 3.69 1.82 6.31
CA VAL A 99 3.22 1.11 5.11
C VAL A 99 3.35 -0.40 5.36
N ILE A 100 2.25 -1.12 5.22
CA ILE A 100 2.11 -2.56 5.45
C ILE A 100 1.96 -3.27 4.10
N TYR A 101 2.65 -4.40 3.96
CA TYR A 101 2.68 -5.21 2.76
C TYR A 101 2.29 -6.65 3.09
N GLY A 102 1.76 -7.39 2.12
CA GLY A 102 1.66 -8.84 2.21
C GLY A 102 3.05 -9.47 2.20
N ALA A 103 3.28 -10.51 3.00
CA ALA A 103 4.51 -11.32 2.92
C ALA A 103 4.49 -12.30 1.72
N THR A 104 3.91 -11.87 0.60
CA THR A 104 3.78 -12.64 -0.65
C THR A 104 5.04 -12.49 -1.51
N PRO A 105 5.20 -13.25 -2.61
CA PRO A 105 6.29 -13.01 -3.56
C PRO A 105 6.35 -11.56 -4.08
N LEU A 106 5.19 -10.91 -4.29
CA LEU A 106 5.11 -9.50 -4.71
C LEU A 106 5.59 -8.58 -3.60
N GLY A 107 5.01 -8.69 -2.40
CA GLY A 107 5.38 -7.81 -1.29
C GLY A 107 6.84 -7.97 -0.84
N ARG A 108 7.36 -9.21 -0.85
CA ARG A 108 8.78 -9.51 -0.55
C ARG A 108 9.74 -8.95 -1.60
N ASP A 109 9.29 -8.70 -2.82
CA ASP A 109 10.08 -8.05 -3.87
C ASP A 109 9.94 -6.51 -3.83
N LEU A 110 8.71 -6.00 -3.66
CA LEU A 110 8.41 -4.57 -3.71
C LEU A 110 8.86 -3.82 -2.45
N ALA A 111 8.56 -4.33 -1.25
CA ALA A 111 8.81 -3.64 0.01
C ALA A 111 10.29 -3.29 0.23
N PRO A 112 11.28 -4.20 0.07
CA PRO A 112 12.68 -3.84 0.25
C PRO A 112 13.17 -2.82 -0.78
N ARG A 113 12.64 -2.86 -2.02
CA ARG A 113 12.98 -1.88 -3.05
C ARG A 113 12.53 -0.47 -2.67
N VAL A 114 11.30 -0.34 -2.17
CA VAL A 114 10.70 0.93 -1.73
C VAL A 114 11.40 1.44 -0.48
N ALA A 115 11.61 0.59 0.52
CA ALA A 115 12.30 0.96 1.76
C ALA A 115 13.73 1.45 1.49
N SER A 116 14.47 0.74 0.63
CA SER A 116 15.81 1.15 0.21
C SER A 116 15.82 2.51 -0.51
N ALA A 117 14.91 2.70 -1.48
CA ALA A 117 14.81 3.94 -2.24
C ALA A 117 14.52 5.16 -1.35
N LEU A 118 13.64 5.00 -0.37
CA LEU A 118 13.24 6.06 0.56
C LEU A 118 14.18 6.19 1.78
N ARG A 119 15.15 5.27 1.92
CA ARG A 119 16.01 5.09 3.09
C ARG A 119 15.19 4.97 4.39
N ALA A 120 14.16 4.14 4.34
CA ALA A 120 13.32 3.77 5.49
C ALA A 120 13.74 2.39 6.03
N GLY A 121 13.36 2.10 7.28
CA GLY A 121 13.50 0.75 7.85
C GLY A 121 12.46 -0.21 7.26
N LEU A 122 12.79 -1.50 7.24
CA LEU A 122 11.87 -2.58 6.90
C LEU A 122 12.08 -3.73 7.88
N THR A 123 10.99 -4.20 8.48
CA THR A 123 10.95 -5.48 9.20
C THR A 123 10.16 -6.45 8.34
N ALA A 124 10.68 -7.66 8.16
CA ALA A 124 10.04 -8.72 7.41
C ALA A 124 9.98 -9.99 8.28
N ASP A 125 8.87 -10.72 8.14
CA ASP A 125 8.52 -11.96 8.87
C ASP A 125 8.62 -11.84 10.40
#